data_AF-A0A813DN68-F1
#
_entry.id   AF-A0A813DN68-F1
#
_cell.length_a   1.000
_cell.length_b   1.000
_cell.length_c   1.000
_cell.angle_alpha   90.00
_cell.angle_beta   90.00
_cell.angle_gamma   90.00
#
_symmetry.space_group_name_H-M   'P 1'
#
loop_
_entity.id
_entity.type
_entity.pdbx_description
1 polymer ?
#
loop_
_entity_poly.entity_id
_entity_poly.type
_entity_poly.pdbx_seq_one_letter_code
_entity_poly.pdbx_strand_id
1 'polypeptide(L)'
;MKTVFPDQAETISQMVDPGEYGLESYTCRLLCVRVFLISMVPEMKLCKEMIELLWYIPTKNEPWIRLKEDAEKTENQEHWLEEVNVKVAGMSAPWKMWNLIFVCVPKCVLVLYTAKAGINFLMETAGVDDIIVNSVALNFLLGLDELIAGALMSDTANEILKMCEDLPLHYDDKKHDDDTTIQKYSTEQQVSKSFWLLLINLFSNKLIKLIFVIVLTTVLVGNYYHRSCDYKDGRWVSKAMYAPIDMHYTLLNAFIPFFFPPEEGKTPYWQMPE
;
A
#
# COMPACT_ATOMS: atom_id res chain seq x y z
N MET A 1 15.46 17.07 -30.15
CA MET A 1 16.44 18.02 -29.57
C MET A 1 17.78 18.04 -30.31
N LYS A 2 18.48 16.91 -30.51
CA LYS A 2 19.76 16.88 -31.24
C LYS A 2 19.68 17.46 -32.66
N THR A 3 18.59 17.17 -33.38
CA THR A 3 18.33 17.73 -34.72
C THR A 3 18.06 19.24 -34.70
N VAL A 4 17.58 19.76 -33.56
CA VAL A 4 17.23 21.18 -33.39
C VAL A 4 18.44 21.97 -32.90
N PHE A 5 19.31 21.36 -32.09
CA PHE A 5 20.50 21.97 -31.48
C PHE A 5 21.73 21.06 -31.69
N PRO A 6 22.27 20.98 -32.92
CA PRO A 6 23.40 20.10 -33.22
C PRO A 6 24.66 20.46 -32.41
N ASP A 7 24.88 21.76 -32.16
CA ASP A 7 26.05 22.25 -31.43
C ASP A 7 26.05 21.84 -29.94
N GLN A 8 24.87 21.51 -29.39
CA GLN A 8 24.71 21.04 -28.01
C GLN A 8 24.50 19.52 -27.92
N ALA A 9 24.60 18.78 -29.02
CA ALA A 9 24.25 17.37 -29.06
C ALA A 9 25.09 16.51 -28.10
N GLU A 10 26.36 16.86 -27.88
CA GLU A 10 27.25 16.16 -26.94
C GLU A 10 26.84 16.43 -25.48
N THR A 11 26.62 17.70 -25.12
CA THR A 11 26.13 18.08 -23.78
C THR A 11 24.77 17.45 -23.48
N ILE A 12 23.86 17.47 -24.45
CA ILE A 12 22.54 16.82 -24.34
C ILE A 12 22.73 15.31 -24.15
N SER A 13 23.65 14.67 -24.88
CA SER A 13 23.89 13.22 -24.73
C SER A 13 24.51 12.83 -23.39
N GLN A 14 25.25 13.75 -22.75
CA GLN A 14 25.84 13.53 -21.42
C GLN A 14 24.83 13.79 -20.30
N MET A 15 23.86 14.70 -20.52
CA MET A 15 22.86 15.06 -19.51
C MET A 15 21.57 14.23 -19.60
N VAL A 16 21.25 13.69 -20.77
CA VAL A 16 20.02 12.91 -20.99
C VAL A 16 20.33 11.42 -20.90
N ASP A 17 19.74 10.75 -19.93
CA ASP A 17 19.77 9.29 -19.84
C ASP A 17 18.84 8.69 -20.92
N PRO A 18 19.36 7.91 -21.88
CA PRO A 18 18.55 7.33 -22.95
C PRO A 18 17.57 6.24 -22.48
N GLY A 19 17.72 5.76 -21.25
CA GLY A 19 16.76 4.86 -20.61
C GLY A 19 15.47 5.56 -20.18
N GLU A 20 15.48 6.89 -20.14
CA GLU A 20 14.45 7.68 -19.49
C GLU A 20 13.71 8.61 -20.45
N TYR A 21 12.41 8.76 -20.21
CA TYR A 21 11.59 9.75 -20.89
C TYR A 21 11.73 11.08 -20.16
N GLY A 22 12.22 12.12 -20.84
CA GLY A 22 12.31 13.47 -20.31
C GLY A 22 13.73 13.94 -20.00
N LEU A 23 13.87 15.22 -19.67
CA LEU A 23 15.14 15.89 -19.31
C LEU A 23 15.39 15.88 -17.80
N GLU A 24 14.62 15.10 -17.05
CA GLU A 24 14.54 15.25 -15.61
C GLU A 24 15.65 14.53 -14.87
N SER A 25 15.95 15.01 -13.67
CA SER A 25 16.93 14.37 -12.81
C SER A 25 16.40 13.01 -12.34
N TYR A 26 17.12 11.94 -12.68
CA TYR A 26 16.91 10.58 -12.16
C TYR A 26 16.70 10.54 -10.63
N THR A 27 17.42 11.39 -9.90
CA THR A 27 17.32 11.44 -8.44
C THR A 27 15.96 11.95 -7.97
N CYS A 28 15.38 12.92 -8.68
CA CYS A 28 14.05 13.45 -8.38
C CYS A 28 12.98 12.38 -8.59
N ARG A 29 13.02 11.68 -9.73
CA ARG A 29 12.10 10.58 -10.04
C ARG A 29 12.18 9.46 -9.02
N LEU A 30 13.38 9.00 -8.66
CA LEU A 30 13.57 8.01 -7.61
C LEU A 30 13.02 8.48 -6.26
N LEU A 31 13.19 9.77 -5.91
CA LEU A 31 12.63 10.33 -4.68
C LEU A 31 11.11 10.27 -4.70
N CYS A 32 10.47 10.68 -5.80
CA CYS A 32 9.02 10.62 -5.95
C CYS A 32 8.48 9.18 -5.86
N VAL A 33 9.13 8.23 -6.53
CA VAL A 33 8.78 6.81 -6.42
C VAL A 33 8.92 6.31 -4.98
N ARG A 34 9.98 6.71 -4.26
CA ARG A 34 10.14 6.35 -2.84
C ARG A 34 9.03 6.93 -1.99
N VAL A 35 8.69 8.20 -2.16
CA VAL A 35 7.61 8.86 -1.40
C VAL A 35 6.27 8.17 -1.65
N PHE A 36 5.98 7.84 -2.91
CA PHE A 36 4.81 7.05 -3.28
C PHE A 36 4.81 5.66 -2.62
N LEU A 37 5.94 4.95 -2.63
CA LEU A 37 6.01 3.64 -1.97
C LEU A 37 5.92 3.74 -0.44
N ILE A 38 6.38 4.83 0.18
CA ILE A 38 6.16 5.10 1.61
C ILE A 38 4.66 5.23 1.90
N SER A 39 3.88 5.92 1.04
CA SER A 39 2.43 6.04 1.24
C SER A 39 1.69 4.73 1.00
N MET A 40 2.27 3.77 0.27
CA MET A 40 1.74 2.41 0.11
C MET A 40 1.99 1.48 1.32
N VAL A 41 2.94 1.80 2.21
CA VAL A 41 3.31 0.92 3.33
C VAL A 41 2.14 0.64 4.28
N PRO A 42 1.31 1.64 4.69
CA PRO A 42 0.12 1.39 5.49
C PRO A 42 -0.82 0.37 4.85
N GLU A 43 -1.07 0.46 3.54
CA GLU A 43 -1.92 -0.50 2.81
C GLU A 43 -1.36 -1.92 2.80
N MET A 44 -0.04 -2.07 2.63
CA MET A 44 0.61 -3.37 2.72
C MET A 44 0.54 -3.94 4.13
N LYS A 45 0.65 -3.08 5.16
CA LYS A 45 0.50 -3.48 6.57
C LYS A 45 -0.93 -3.93 6.84
N LEU A 46 -1.94 -3.23 6.32
CA LEU A 46 -3.34 -3.63 6.44
C LEU A 46 -3.59 -5.00 5.78
N CYS A 47 -3.03 -5.24 4.59
CA CYS A 47 -3.09 -6.56 3.95
C CYS A 47 -2.49 -7.66 4.83
N LYS A 48 -1.31 -7.39 5.42
CA LYS A 48 -0.65 -8.32 6.35
C LYS A 48 -1.52 -8.59 7.58
N GLU A 49 -2.07 -7.56 8.19
CA GLU A 49 -2.92 -7.66 9.38
C GLU A 49 -4.22 -8.42 9.07
N MET A 50 -4.81 -8.25 7.89
CA MET A 50 -5.96 -9.06 7.45
C MET A 50 -5.61 -10.54 7.31
N ILE A 51 -4.45 -10.85 6.73
CA ILE A 51 -3.97 -12.24 6.60
C ILE A 51 -3.71 -12.84 8.00
N GLU A 52 -3.04 -12.09 8.87
CA GLU A 52 -2.77 -12.50 10.25
C GLU A 52 -4.08 -12.70 11.03
N LEU A 53 -5.01 -11.76 10.97
CA LEU A 53 -6.33 -11.86 11.59
C LEU A 53 -7.06 -13.13 11.12
N LEU A 54 -7.14 -13.35 9.81
CA LEU A 54 -7.75 -14.56 9.27
C LEU A 54 -7.04 -15.80 9.81
N TRP A 55 -5.70 -15.83 9.85
CA TRP A 55 -4.92 -16.95 10.35
C TRP A 55 -5.21 -17.27 11.83
N TYR A 56 -5.18 -16.25 12.70
CA TYR A 56 -5.33 -16.38 14.15
C TYR A 56 -6.77 -16.65 14.61
N ILE A 57 -7.79 -16.22 13.85
CA ILE A 57 -9.18 -16.50 14.21
C ILE A 57 -9.42 -18.03 14.24
N PRO A 58 -9.95 -18.58 15.35
CA PRO A 58 -10.16 -20.01 15.50
C PRO A 58 -11.23 -20.53 14.55
N THR A 59 -11.03 -21.74 14.03
CA THR A 59 -11.94 -22.40 13.08
C THR A 59 -13.13 -23.07 13.77
N LYS A 60 -13.80 -22.35 14.68
CA LYS A 60 -14.98 -22.83 15.42
C LYS A 60 -16.10 -21.83 15.26
N ASN A 61 -17.32 -22.32 14.99
CA ASN A 61 -18.48 -21.43 14.90
C ASN A 61 -18.85 -20.97 16.31
N GLU A 62 -18.53 -19.72 16.63
CA GLU A 62 -18.87 -19.11 17.91
C GLU A 62 -19.74 -17.86 17.68
N PRO A 63 -20.70 -17.57 18.58
CA PRO A 63 -21.45 -16.32 18.51
C PRO A 63 -20.52 -15.14 18.83
N TRP A 64 -20.56 -14.12 17.96
CA TRP A 64 -19.81 -12.87 18.08
C TRP A 64 -20.50 -11.82 18.95
N ILE A 65 -21.81 -11.98 19.18
CA ILE A 65 -22.60 -11.22 20.14
C ILE A 65 -22.78 -12.06 21.41
N ARG A 66 -22.44 -11.49 22.57
CA ARG A 66 -22.77 -12.06 23.88
C ARG A 66 -23.50 -11.02 24.73
N LEU A 67 -24.50 -11.47 25.49
CA LEU A 67 -25.13 -10.63 26.50
C LEU A 67 -24.25 -10.61 27.75
N LYS A 68 -24.08 -9.44 28.37
CA LYS A 68 -23.37 -9.31 29.64
C LYS A 68 -24.17 -10.04 30.73
N GLU A 69 -23.51 -10.92 31.49
CA GLU A 69 -24.16 -11.72 32.54
C GLU A 69 -24.70 -10.86 33.70
N ASP A 70 -24.05 -9.70 33.94
CA ASP A 70 -24.39 -8.76 35.01
C ASP A 70 -25.34 -7.64 34.58
N ALA A 71 -25.87 -7.67 33.34
CA ALA A 71 -26.82 -6.66 32.91
C ALA A 71 -28.17 -6.89 33.62
N GLU A 72 -28.49 -6.03 34.59
CA GLU A 72 -29.85 -5.92 35.11
C GLU A 72 -30.77 -5.60 33.94
N LYS A 73 -31.77 -6.45 33.70
CA LYS A 73 -32.73 -6.29 32.61
C LYS A 73 -33.40 -4.93 32.74
N THR A 74 -32.91 -3.96 31.97
CA THR A 74 -33.47 -2.61 32.00
C THR A 74 -34.61 -2.60 31.00
N GLU A 75 -35.85 -2.31 31.44
CA GLU A 75 -37.02 -2.28 30.53
C GLU A 75 -36.92 -1.18 29.46
N ASN A 76 -35.98 -0.24 29.58
CA ASN A 76 -35.78 0.81 28.60
C ASN A 76 -35.14 0.26 27.32
N GLN A 77 -35.93 0.25 26.24
CA GLN A 77 -35.51 -0.11 24.88
C GLN A 77 -34.34 0.73 24.35
N GLU A 78 -33.93 1.83 24.99
CA GLU A 78 -32.80 2.65 24.53
C GLU A 78 -31.43 2.11 24.98
N HIS A 79 -31.36 1.26 26.02
CA HIS A 79 -30.09 0.78 26.60
C HIS A 79 -29.64 -0.61 26.15
N TRP A 80 -30.34 -1.27 25.23
CA TRP A 80 -30.00 -2.65 24.80
C TRP A 80 -28.58 -2.79 24.22
N LEU A 81 -28.03 -1.73 23.63
CA LEU A 81 -26.67 -1.72 23.08
C LEU A 81 -25.61 -1.86 24.19
N GLU A 82 -25.89 -1.35 25.39
CA GLU A 82 -24.97 -1.42 26.54
C GLU A 82 -24.90 -2.83 27.14
N GLU A 83 -25.97 -3.62 26.98
CA GLU A 83 -26.06 -5.01 27.44
C GLU A 83 -25.33 -6.00 26.52
N VAL A 84 -25.00 -5.57 25.30
CA VAL A 84 -24.34 -6.39 24.29
C VAL A 84 -22.83 -6.19 24.33
N ASN A 85 -22.10 -7.30 24.41
CA ASN A 85 -20.67 -7.34 24.17
C ASN A 85 -20.39 -7.96 22.79
N VAL A 86 -19.75 -7.17 21.93
CA VAL A 86 -19.36 -7.55 20.58
C VAL A 86 -17.90 -7.99 20.63
N LYS A 87 -17.63 -9.26 20.33
CA LYS A 87 -16.27 -9.79 20.33
C LYS A 87 -15.91 -10.45 19.01
N VAL A 88 -14.63 -10.49 18.68
CA VAL A 88 -14.13 -11.30 17.56
C VAL A 88 -14.29 -12.78 17.92
N ALA A 89 -15.28 -13.43 17.32
CA ALA A 89 -15.55 -14.86 17.52
C ALA A 89 -14.91 -15.73 16.43
N GLY A 90 -14.85 -17.02 16.71
CA GLY A 90 -14.37 -18.01 15.74
C GLY A 90 -15.21 -18.04 14.45
N MET A 91 -14.57 -18.43 13.36
CA MET A 91 -15.11 -18.42 12.02
C MET A 91 -15.11 -19.83 11.41
N SER A 92 -16.17 -20.23 10.70
CA SER A 92 -16.18 -21.50 9.97
C SER A 92 -15.04 -21.57 8.94
N ALA A 93 -14.47 -22.75 8.71
CA ALA A 93 -13.41 -22.90 7.70
C ALA A 93 -13.83 -22.42 6.29
N PRO A 94 -15.04 -22.73 5.79
CA PRO A 94 -15.49 -22.22 4.50
C PRO A 94 -15.61 -20.70 4.47
N TRP A 95 -16.09 -20.07 5.55
CA TRP A 95 -16.19 -18.60 5.61
C TRP A 95 -14.82 -17.93 5.67
N LYS A 96 -13.86 -18.53 6.38
CA LYS A 96 -12.46 -18.06 6.41
C LYS A 96 -11.81 -18.13 5.03
N MET A 97 -12.03 -19.24 4.31
CA MET A 97 -11.55 -19.40 2.93
C MET A 97 -12.23 -18.40 1.98
N TRP A 98 -13.54 -18.17 2.13
CA TRP A 98 -14.27 -17.19 1.35
C TRP A 98 -13.71 -15.77 1.54
N ASN A 99 -13.50 -15.35 2.79
CA ASN A 99 -12.89 -14.04 3.10
C ASN A 99 -11.46 -13.93 2.55
N LEU A 100 -10.67 -15.01 2.64
CA LEU A 100 -9.32 -15.02 2.07
C LEU A 100 -9.36 -14.79 0.55
N ILE A 101 -10.19 -15.54 -0.18
CA ILE A 101 -10.23 -15.53 -1.65
C ILE A 101 -10.93 -14.29 -2.22
N PHE A 102 -12.04 -13.86 -1.63
CA PHE A 102 -12.89 -12.80 -2.20
C PHE A 102 -12.63 -11.41 -1.59
N VAL A 103 -11.98 -11.33 -0.44
CA VAL A 103 -11.70 -10.04 0.23
C VAL A 103 -10.20 -9.79 0.28
N CYS A 104 -9.44 -10.70 0.90
CA CYS A 104 -8.02 -10.49 1.13
C CYS A 104 -7.19 -10.54 -0.16
N VAL A 105 -7.38 -11.56 -1.01
CA VAL A 105 -6.62 -11.71 -2.26
C VAL A 105 -6.86 -10.52 -3.21
N PRO A 106 -8.11 -10.09 -3.49
CA PRO A 106 -8.35 -8.91 -4.32
C PRO A 106 -7.70 -7.65 -3.76
N LYS A 107 -7.77 -7.42 -2.43
CA LYS A 107 -7.10 -6.26 -1.82
C LYS A 107 -5.58 -6.31 -1.98
N CYS A 108 -4.95 -7.45 -1.72
CA CYS A 108 -3.51 -7.64 -1.96
C CYS A 108 -3.13 -7.41 -3.43
N VAL A 109 -3.94 -7.93 -4.36
CA VAL A 109 -3.75 -7.78 -5.80
C VAL A 109 -3.89 -6.31 -6.22
N LEU A 110 -4.88 -5.59 -5.71
CA LEU A 110 -5.06 -4.16 -5.93
C LEU A 110 -3.86 -3.36 -5.42
N VAL A 111 -3.40 -3.60 -4.19
CA VAL A 111 -2.22 -2.91 -3.63
C VAL A 111 -0.97 -3.14 -4.49
N LEU A 112 -0.74 -4.39 -4.94
CA LEU A 112 0.40 -4.72 -5.80
C LEU A 112 0.29 -4.11 -7.20
N TYR A 113 -0.89 -4.14 -7.81
CA TYR A 113 -1.11 -3.53 -9.12
C TYR A 113 -1.04 -2.02 -9.06
N THR A 114 -1.57 -1.38 -8.01
CA THR A 114 -1.46 0.07 -7.82
C THR A 114 -0.01 0.48 -7.60
N ALA A 115 0.77 -0.27 -6.81
CA ALA A 115 2.19 0.00 -6.66
C ALA A 115 2.94 -0.12 -8.00
N LYS A 116 2.66 -1.16 -8.78
CA LYS A 116 3.29 -1.36 -10.10
C LYS A 116 2.86 -0.29 -11.11
N ALA A 117 1.58 0.00 -11.20
CA ALA A 117 1.02 1.00 -12.11
C ALA A 117 1.53 2.40 -11.75
N GLY A 118 1.54 2.75 -10.46
CA GLY A 118 2.07 4.02 -9.97
C GLY A 118 3.56 4.19 -10.30
N ILE A 119 4.37 3.14 -10.16
CA ILE A 119 5.78 3.20 -10.57
C ILE A 119 5.92 3.39 -12.08
N ASN A 120 5.24 2.58 -12.89
CA ASN A 120 5.31 2.72 -14.35
C ASN A 120 4.91 4.15 -14.76
N PHE A 121 3.82 4.65 -14.19
CA PHE A 121 3.31 5.98 -14.47
C PHE A 121 4.30 7.08 -14.06
N LEU A 122 4.88 7.02 -12.85
CA LEU A 122 5.88 7.98 -12.39
C LEU A 122 7.19 7.91 -13.18
N MET A 123 7.58 6.72 -13.66
CA MET A 123 8.77 6.53 -14.48
C MET A 123 8.59 7.01 -15.92
N GLU A 124 7.36 6.93 -16.46
CA GLU A 124 7.02 7.36 -17.82
C GLU A 124 6.62 8.85 -17.90
N THR A 125 6.32 9.49 -16.77
CA THR A 125 5.98 10.90 -16.72
C THR A 125 7.22 11.76 -17.00
N ALA A 126 7.09 12.72 -17.92
CA ALA A 126 8.20 13.54 -18.41
C ALA A 126 8.39 14.88 -17.66
N GLY A 127 7.42 15.29 -16.83
CA GLY A 127 7.39 16.58 -16.12
C GLY A 127 7.24 16.45 -14.60
N VAL A 128 7.99 17.24 -13.82
CA VAL A 128 7.98 17.22 -12.34
C VAL A 128 6.59 17.58 -11.80
N ASP A 129 5.96 18.60 -12.40
CA ASP A 129 4.62 19.03 -11.98
C ASP A 129 3.62 17.89 -12.14
N ASP A 130 3.70 17.17 -13.27
CA ASP A 130 2.87 16.01 -13.54
C ASP A 130 3.19 14.87 -12.56
N ILE A 131 4.47 14.60 -12.27
CA ILE A 131 4.90 13.57 -11.30
C ILE A 131 4.30 13.85 -9.91
N ILE A 132 4.30 15.11 -9.47
CA ILE A 132 3.75 15.51 -8.17
C ILE A 132 2.23 15.33 -8.15
N VAL A 133 1.52 15.86 -9.14
CA VAL A 133 0.05 15.75 -9.23
C VAL A 133 -0.37 14.29 -9.31
N ASN A 134 0.34 13.48 -10.11
CA ASN A 134 0.11 12.05 -10.26
C ASN A 134 0.33 11.28 -8.96
N SER A 135 1.39 11.61 -8.22
CA SER A 135 1.66 10.99 -6.91
C SER A 135 0.54 11.29 -5.90
N VAL A 136 0.02 12.53 -5.88
CA VAL A 136 -1.09 12.93 -5.01
C VAL A 136 -2.39 12.24 -5.41
N ALA A 137 -2.69 12.16 -6.71
CA ALA A 137 -3.88 11.48 -7.22
C ALA A 137 -3.88 9.98 -6.90
N LEU A 138 -2.72 9.31 -6.99
CA LEU A 138 -2.58 7.92 -6.60
C LEU A 138 -2.86 7.70 -5.11
N ASN A 139 -2.43 8.62 -4.24
CA ASN A 139 -2.72 8.54 -2.81
C ASN A 139 -4.23 8.67 -2.51
N PHE A 140 -4.94 9.53 -3.25
CA PHE A 140 -6.40 9.60 -3.16
C PHE A 140 -7.07 8.29 -3.59
N LEU A 141 -6.57 7.66 -4.66
CA LEU A 141 -7.10 6.39 -5.15
C LEU A 141 -6.96 5.27 -4.10
N LEU A 142 -5.87 5.26 -3.34
CA LEU A 142 -5.66 4.28 -2.26
C LEU A 142 -6.69 4.42 -1.14
N GLY A 143 -7.05 5.65 -0.74
CA GLY A 143 -8.04 5.88 0.33
C GLY A 143 -9.50 5.79 -0.13
N LEU A 144 -9.75 5.46 -1.41
CA LEU A 144 -11.10 5.42 -1.96
C LEU A 144 -11.92 4.26 -1.38
N ASP A 145 -11.28 3.12 -1.10
CA ASP A 145 -11.98 1.97 -0.50
C ASP A 145 -12.47 2.27 0.93
N GLU A 146 -11.65 2.94 1.74
CA GLU A 146 -12.03 3.44 3.07
C GLU A 146 -13.18 4.45 2.99
N LEU A 147 -13.13 5.36 2.00
CA LEU A 147 -14.20 6.34 1.78
C LEU A 147 -15.51 5.66 1.38
N ILE A 148 -15.46 4.69 0.46
CA ILE A 148 -16.63 3.91 0.05
C ILE A 148 -17.17 3.12 1.24
N ALA A 149 -16.30 2.43 1.99
CA ALA A 149 -16.71 1.66 3.15
C ALA A 149 -17.39 2.56 4.20
N GLY A 150 -16.80 3.73 4.49
CA GLY A 150 -17.39 4.71 5.39
C GLY A 150 -18.74 5.26 4.92
N ALA A 151 -18.91 5.45 3.61
CA ALA A 151 -20.15 5.96 3.03
C ALA A 151 -21.27 4.90 2.90
N LEU A 152 -20.91 3.64 2.65
CA LEU A 152 -21.86 2.55 2.47
C LEU A 152 -22.25 1.85 3.78
N MET A 153 -21.46 1.99 4.83
CA MET A 153 -21.73 1.37 6.12
C MET A 153 -22.78 2.17 6.90
N SER A 154 -23.80 1.48 7.41
CA SER A 154 -24.83 2.13 8.22
C SER A 154 -24.26 2.64 9.56
N ASP A 155 -24.90 3.65 10.13
CA ASP A 155 -24.52 4.19 11.45
C ASP A 155 -24.53 3.09 12.52
N THR A 156 -25.51 2.19 12.48
CA THR A 156 -25.59 1.03 13.39
C THR A 156 -24.41 0.07 13.22
N ALA A 157 -23.98 -0.21 11.99
CA ALA A 157 -22.81 -1.07 11.77
C ALA A 157 -21.52 -0.41 12.25
N ASN A 158 -21.40 0.92 12.07
CA ASN A 158 -20.32 1.72 12.65
C ASN A 158 -20.30 1.66 14.18
N GLU A 159 -21.45 1.78 14.83
CA GLU A 159 -21.57 1.66 16.29
C GLU A 159 -21.18 0.25 16.77
N ILE A 160 -21.65 -0.80 16.10
CA ILE A 160 -21.28 -2.18 16.42
C ILE A 160 -19.78 -2.41 16.28
N LEU A 161 -19.14 -1.87 15.23
CA LEU A 161 -17.69 -1.98 15.06
C LEU A 161 -16.90 -1.23 16.13
N LYS A 162 -17.37 -0.06 16.57
CA LYS A 162 -16.77 0.68 17.68
C LYS A 162 -16.87 -0.06 19.02
N MET A 163 -17.90 -0.88 19.19
CA MET A 163 -18.09 -1.73 20.37
C MET A 163 -17.32 -3.06 20.29
N CYS A 164 -16.71 -3.39 19.15
CA CYS A 164 -15.99 -4.65 19.00
C CYS A 164 -14.73 -4.66 19.88
N GLU A 165 -14.60 -5.68 20.73
CA GLU A 165 -13.40 -5.91 21.52
C GLU A 165 -12.17 -6.17 20.62
N ASP A 166 -11.03 -5.62 21.01
CA ASP A 166 -9.76 -5.88 20.36
C ASP A 166 -9.38 -7.37 20.48
N LEU A 167 -8.91 -7.97 19.38
CA LEU A 167 -8.36 -9.31 19.38
C LEU A 167 -6.87 -9.26 19.75
N PRO A 168 -6.44 -9.78 20.91
CA PRO A 168 -5.03 -9.84 21.26
C PRO A 168 -4.31 -10.88 20.38
N LEU A 169 -3.72 -10.43 19.26
CA LEU A 169 -2.98 -11.29 18.32
C LEU A 169 -1.64 -11.76 18.88
N HIS A 170 -1.08 -11.07 19.86
CA HIS A 170 0.08 -11.50 20.62
C HIS A 170 -0.35 -11.61 22.07
N TYR A 171 -0.51 -12.85 22.54
CA TYR A 171 -0.42 -13.15 23.97
C TYR A 171 1.04 -12.87 24.36
N ASP A 172 1.36 -11.59 24.59
CA ASP A 172 2.52 -11.27 25.40
C ASP A 172 2.20 -11.90 26.76
N ASP A 173 2.80 -13.07 27.05
CA ASP A 173 2.58 -13.85 28.29
C ASP A 173 2.87 -13.04 29.57
N LYS A 174 3.35 -11.81 29.41
CA LYS A 174 3.33 -10.78 30.43
C LYS A 174 1.90 -10.26 30.54
N LYS A 175 1.07 -10.94 31.33
CA LYS A 175 -0.06 -10.30 32.01
C LYS A 175 0.49 -9.03 32.67
N HIS A 176 0.25 -7.91 32.00
CA HIS A 176 0.53 -6.59 32.51
C HIS A 176 -0.51 -6.36 33.61
N ASP A 177 -0.15 -6.71 34.85
CA ASP A 177 -0.88 -6.26 36.02
C ASP A 177 -0.88 -4.72 35.94
N ASP A 178 -2.06 -4.11 35.82
CA ASP A 178 -2.20 -2.68 35.49
C ASP A 178 -1.41 -1.79 36.45
N ASP A 179 -1.29 -2.21 37.72
CA ASP A 179 -0.44 -1.57 38.72
C ASP A 179 1.04 -1.67 38.39
N THR A 180 1.52 -2.82 37.92
CA THR A 180 2.92 -2.96 37.47
C THR A 180 3.19 -2.19 36.19
N THR A 181 2.19 -2.00 35.32
CA THR A 181 2.36 -1.25 34.07
C THR A 181 2.51 0.24 34.36
N ILE A 182 1.68 0.80 35.26
CA ILE A 182 1.82 2.19 35.73
C ILE A 182 3.14 2.37 36.50
N GLN A 183 3.53 1.39 37.32
CA GLN A 183 4.79 1.44 38.06
C GLN A 183 6.01 1.32 37.14
N LYS A 184 5.91 0.52 36.07
CA LYS A 184 6.96 0.38 35.06
C LYS A 184 7.06 1.60 34.15
N TYR A 185 5.93 2.19 33.75
CA TYR A 185 5.91 3.49 33.05
C TYR A 185 6.50 4.60 33.91
N SER A 186 6.13 4.71 35.20
CA SER A 186 6.70 5.74 36.09
C SER A 186 8.19 5.51 36.38
N THR A 187 8.65 4.26 36.49
CA THR A 187 10.08 3.95 36.68
C THR A 187 10.88 4.18 35.38
N GLU A 188 10.32 3.88 34.21
CA GLU A 188 10.94 4.16 32.90
C GLU A 188 10.94 5.66 32.56
N GLN A 189 9.94 6.42 33.01
CA GLN A 189 9.86 7.87 32.83
C GLN A 189 10.88 8.63 33.69
N GLN A 190 11.46 7.99 34.72
CA GLN A 190 12.52 8.57 35.55
C GLN A 190 13.94 8.38 34.97
N VAL A 191 14.11 7.62 33.87
CA VAL A 191 15.42 7.40 33.22
C VAL A 191 15.64 8.37 32.06
N SER A 192 15.91 9.63 32.40
CA SER A 192 16.41 10.68 31.49
C SER A 192 17.71 10.30 30.74
N LYS A 193 18.36 9.18 31.08
CA LYS A 193 19.51 8.61 30.34
C LYS A 193 19.14 7.64 29.20
N SER A 194 17.86 7.33 29.01
CA SER A 194 17.39 6.37 27.99
C SER A 194 16.76 7.04 26.75
N PHE A 195 16.86 8.37 26.61
CA PHE A 195 16.42 9.06 25.38
C PHE A 195 17.17 8.51 24.14
N TRP A 196 18.44 8.13 24.31
CA TRP A 196 19.24 7.52 23.24
C TRP A 196 18.77 6.11 22.89
N LEU A 197 18.40 5.26 23.87
CA LEU A 197 17.85 3.92 23.61
C LEU A 197 16.42 3.97 23.05
N LEU A 198 15.59 4.91 23.51
CA LEU A 198 14.28 5.19 22.90
C LEU A 198 14.43 5.67 21.46
N LEU A 199 15.38 6.57 21.20
CA LEU A 199 15.74 6.96 19.84
C LEU A 199 16.21 5.77 19.04
N ILE A 200 17.11 4.91 19.54
CA ILE A 200 17.52 3.69 18.83
C ILE A 200 16.33 2.78 18.55
N ASN A 201 15.42 2.56 19.49
CA ASN A 201 14.30 1.63 19.30
C ASN A 201 13.24 2.19 18.35
N LEU A 202 12.89 3.47 18.51
CA LEU A 202 12.00 4.16 17.57
C LEU A 202 12.63 4.22 16.18
N PHE A 203 13.92 4.53 16.11
CA PHE A 203 14.66 4.57 14.87
C PHE A 203 14.82 3.16 14.30
N SER A 204 15.00 2.10 15.08
CA SER A 204 15.16 0.73 14.60
C SER A 204 13.89 0.26 13.87
N ASN A 205 12.72 0.42 14.49
CA ASN A 205 11.46 0.04 13.85
C ASN A 205 11.15 0.89 12.62
N LYS A 206 11.45 2.20 12.66
CA LYS A 206 11.23 3.11 11.52
C LYS A 206 12.28 2.90 10.42
N LEU A 207 13.51 2.57 10.78
CA LEU A 207 14.63 2.30 9.87
C LEU A 207 14.42 0.97 9.16
N ILE A 208 13.95 -0.08 9.85
CA ILE A 208 13.59 -1.34 9.19
C ILE A 208 12.51 -1.08 8.12
N LYS A 209 11.49 -0.27 8.43
CA LYS A 209 10.48 0.15 7.44
C LYS A 209 11.10 0.94 6.29
N LEU A 210 12.01 1.87 6.58
CA LEU A 210 12.70 2.66 5.55
C LEU A 210 13.57 1.79 4.65
N ILE A 211 14.34 0.87 5.23
CA ILE A 211 15.17 -0.11 4.51
C ILE A 211 14.28 -0.98 3.64
N PHE A 212 13.16 -1.48 4.19
CA PHE A 212 12.18 -2.24 3.43
C PHE A 212 11.69 -1.46 2.22
N VAL A 213 11.32 -0.18 2.37
CA VAL A 213 10.90 0.68 1.26
C VAL A 213 12.03 0.89 0.25
N ILE A 214 13.27 1.11 0.68
CA ILE A 214 14.43 1.29 -0.21
C ILE A 214 14.66 0.03 -1.04
N VAL A 215 14.65 -1.15 -0.41
CA VAL A 215 14.79 -2.44 -1.08
C VAL A 215 13.64 -2.65 -2.05
N LEU A 216 12.40 -2.45 -1.61
CA LEU A 216 11.20 -2.59 -2.44
C LEU A 216 11.25 -1.66 -3.66
N THR A 217 11.62 -0.39 -3.45
CA THR A 217 11.81 0.57 -4.54
C THR A 217 12.85 0.07 -5.53
N THR A 218 14.01 -0.38 -5.05
CA THR A 218 15.09 -0.86 -5.91
C THR A 218 14.67 -2.08 -6.72
N VAL A 219 13.94 -3.02 -6.11
CA VAL A 219 13.41 -4.21 -6.78
C VAL A 219 12.38 -3.83 -7.85
N LEU A 220 11.43 -2.96 -7.53
CA LEU A 220 10.35 -2.59 -8.46
C LEU A 220 10.85 -1.71 -9.60
N VAL A 221 11.74 -0.75 -9.33
CA VAL A 221 12.40 0.06 -10.36
C VAL A 221 13.32 -0.79 -11.22
N GLY A 222 14.10 -1.71 -10.63
CA GLY A 222 14.91 -2.65 -11.39
C GLY A 222 14.07 -3.54 -12.31
N ASN A 223 12.93 -4.03 -11.83
CA ASN A 223 11.96 -4.77 -12.64
C ASN A 223 11.35 -3.92 -13.76
N TYR A 224 11.14 -2.61 -13.53
CA TYR A 224 10.73 -1.66 -14.56
C TYR A 224 11.79 -1.56 -15.66
N TYR A 225 13.06 -1.25 -15.33
CA TYR A 225 14.13 -1.16 -16.33
C TYR A 225 14.31 -2.48 -17.09
N HIS A 226 14.25 -3.62 -16.39
CA HIS A 226 14.37 -4.92 -17.05
C HIS A 226 13.25 -5.18 -18.08
N ARG A 227 12.04 -4.67 -17.84
CA ARG A 227 10.90 -4.85 -18.74
C ARG A 227 10.86 -3.81 -19.86
N SER A 228 11.12 -2.55 -19.53
CA SER A 228 10.91 -1.41 -20.43
C SER A 228 12.17 -0.94 -21.16
N CYS A 229 13.37 -1.43 -20.77
CA CYS A 229 14.62 -1.04 -21.39
C CYS A 229 15.42 -2.25 -21.92
N ASP A 230 16.21 -2.00 -22.96
CA ASP A 230 17.24 -2.91 -23.47
C ASP A 230 18.62 -2.37 -23.08
N TYR A 231 19.53 -3.24 -22.65
CA TYR A 231 20.90 -2.85 -22.35
C TYR A 231 21.74 -2.84 -23.64
N LYS A 232 22.14 -1.65 -24.10
CA LYS A 232 22.93 -1.43 -25.34
C LYS A 232 24.07 -0.46 -25.05
N ASP A 233 25.27 -0.75 -25.54
CA ASP A 233 26.46 0.12 -25.40
C ASP A 233 26.80 0.55 -23.96
N GLY A 234 26.58 -0.34 -22.99
CA GLY A 234 26.88 -0.06 -21.58
C GLY A 234 25.85 0.79 -20.85
N ARG A 235 24.68 1.03 -21.45
CA ARG A 235 23.60 1.84 -20.89
C ARG A 235 22.23 1.19 -21.12
N TRP A 236 21.27 1.49 -20.26
CA TRP A 236 19.87 1.11 -20.48
C TRP A 236 19.24 2.07 -21.47
N VAL A 237 18.56 1.54 -22.48
CA VAL A 237 17.88 2.32 -23.52
C VAL A 237 16.42 1.89 -23.54
N SER A 238 15.50 2.85 -23.50
CA SER A 238 14.07 2.54 -23.54
C SER A 238 13.69 1.76 -24.81
N LYS A 239 12.84 0.73 -24.65
CA LYS A 239 12.19 0.06 -25.78
C LYS A 239 11.25 1.04 -26.49
N ALA A 240 11.01 0.81 -27.77
CA ALA A 240 10.04 1.59 -28.53
C ALA A 240 8.65 1.48 -27.87
N MET A 241 8.00 2.62 -27.63
CA MET A 241 6.67 2.67 -27.04
C MET A 241 5.62 2.99 -28.08
N TYR A 242 4.50 2.27 -27.99
CA TYR A 242 3.38 2.37 -28.91
C TYR A 242 2.17 2.91 -28.16
N ALA A 243 1.41 3.80 -28.81
CA ALA A 243 0.16 4.29 -28.27
C ALA A 243 -0.91 3.22 -28.50
N PRO A 244 -1.87 3.04 -27.57
CA PRO A 244 -3.01 2.18 -27.83
C PRO A 244 -3.80 2.71 -29.04
N ILE A 245 -4.32 1.81 -29.87
CA ILE A 245 -5.10 2.19 -31.07
C ILE A 245 -6.37 2.94 -30.65
N ASP A 246 -7.03 2.44 -29.61
CA ASP A 246 -8.26 3.00 -29.06
C ASP A 246 -8.15 3.17 -27.53
N MET A 247 -8.80 4.20 -26.99
CA MET A 247 -8.93 4.38 -25.53
C MET A 247 -10.06 3.54 -24.91
N HIS A 248 -10.67 2.64 -25.69
CA HIS A 248 -11.72 1.74 -25.21
C HIS A 248 -11.12 0.54 -24.50
N TYR A 249 -11.01 0.61 -23.18
CA TYR A 249 -10.62 -0.53 -22.35
C TYR A 249 -11.82 -1.44 -22.08
N THR A 250 -11.71 -2.71 -22.48
CA THR A 250 -12.68 -3.73 -22.04
C THR A 250 -12.44 -4.06 -20.56
N LEU A 251 -13.47 -4.55 -19.86
CA LEU A 251 -13.32 -5.00 -18.46
C LEU A 251 -12.23 -6.07 -18.33
N LEU A 252 -12.09 -6.96 -19.32
CA LEU A 252 -11.06 -8.00 -19.32
C LEU A 252 -9.65 -7.40 -19.44
N ASN A 253 -9.46 -6.39 -20.29
CA ASN A 253 -8.18 -5.68 -20.39
C ASN A 253 -7.86 -4.96 -19.06
N ALA A 254 -8.88 -4.41 -18.39
CA ALA A 254 -8.70 -3.71 -17.13
C ALA A 254 -8.32 -4.64 -15.97
N PHE A 255 -9.01 -5.78 -15.82
CA PHE A 255 -8.76 -6.72 -14.72
C PHE A 255 -7.59 -7.67 -14.97
N ILE A 256 -7.30 -7.98 -16.24
CA ILE A 256 -6.34 -9.01 -16.61
C ILE A 256 -5.47 -8.55 -17.81
N PRO A 257 -4.73 -7.44 -17.68
CA PRO A 257 -3.96 -6.84 -18.79
C PRO A 257 -2.84 -7.75 -19.30
N PHE A 258 -2.41 -8.73 -18.51
CA PHE A 258 -1.39 -9.70 -18.93
C PHE A 258 -1.90 -10.68 -19.99
N PHE A 259 -3.17 -11.08 -19.91
CA PHE A 259 -3.78 -12.02 -20.85
C PHE A 259 -4.48 -11.31 -22.01
N PHE A 260 -4.93 -10.08 -21.78
CA PHE A 260 -5.60 -9.25 -22.77
C PHE A 260 -4.93 -7.87 -22.84
N PRO A 261 -3.70 -7.78 -23.39
CA PRO A 261 -3.06 -6.50 -23.59
C PRO A 261 -3.87 -5.65 -24.59
N PRO A 262 -3.92 -4.31 -24.41
CA PRO A 262 -4.57 -3.43 -25.38
C PRO A 262 -3.85 -3.50 -26.73
N GLU A 263 -4.58 -3.34 -27.83
CA GLU A 263 -3.98 -3.30 -29.15
C GLU A 263 -3.10 -2.05 -29.29
N GLU A 264 -1.84 -2.26 -29.63
CA GLU A 264 -0.84 -1.22 -29.82
C GLU A 264 -0.81 -0.76 -31.29
N GLY A 265 -0.66 0.55 -31.50
CA GLY A 265 -0.48 1.13 -32.83
C GLY A 265 0.80 0.63 -33.52
N LYS A 266 0.85 0.68 -34.86
CA LYS A 266 2.02 0.19 -35.63
C LYS A 266 3.23 1.12 -35.58
N THR A 267 3.00 2.40 -35.33
CA THR A 267 4.05 3.42 -35.31
C THR A 267 4.38 3.75 -33.85
N PRO A 268 5.64 3.60 -33.43
CA PRO A 268 6.01 4.00 -32.08
C PRO A 268 5.89 5.52 -31.96
N TYR A 269 5.24 6.00 -30.91
CA TYR A 269 5.22 7.43 -30.62
C TYR A 269 6.56 7.88 -30.03
N TRP A 270 7.31 6.93 -29.46
CA TRP A 270 8.68 7.13 -29.01
C TRP A 270 9.57 5.95 -29.39
N GLN A 271 10.72 6.29 -29.94
CA GLN A 271 11.83 5.38 -30.16
C GLN A 271 13.12 6.18 -29.94
N MET A 272 14.11 5.55 -29.30
CA MET A 272 15.43 6.17 -29.17
C MET A 272 15.99 6.41 -30.59
N PRO A 273 16.37 7.65 -30.94
CA PRO A 273 17.00 7.93 -32.24
C PRO A 273 18.32 7.17 -32.34
N GLU A 274 18.55 6.55 -33.50
CA GLU A 274 19.82 5.93 -33.88
C GLU A 274 20.95 6.97 -33.98
#